data_AF-A0A1G3KQC8-F1
#
_entry.id   AF-A0A1G3KQC8-F1
#
_cell.length_a   1.000
_cell.length_b   1.000
_cell.length_c   1.000
_cell.angle_alpha   90.00
_cell.angle_beta   90.00
_cell.angle_gamma   90.00
#
_symmetry.space_group_name_H-M   'P 1'
#
loop_
_entity.id
_entity.type
_entity.pdbx_description
1 polymer ?
#
loop_
_entity_poly.entity_id
_entity_poly.type
_entity_poly.pdbx_seq_one_letter_code
_entity_poly.pdbx_strand_id
1 'polypeptide(L)' 'MKKSLRALTGLVLLDLIVIAGAWWMIERTRSGAWQSNDPAGSITMVTTTAGMLVGVISAVLLFAFFLHRRAGN' A
#
# COMPACT_ATOMS: atom_id res chain seq x y z
N MET A 1 -18.97 2.24 19.66
CA MET A 1 -19.13 2.74 18.27
C MET A 1 -20.14 1.86 17.54
N LYS A 2 -21.10 2.45 16.79
CA LYS A 2 -22.03 1.70 15.94
C LYS A 2 -21.25 0.90 14.87
N LYS A 3 -21.76 -0.26 14.43
CA LYS A 3 -21.09 -1.18 13.47
C LYS A 3 -20.70 -0.44 12.16
N SER A 4 -21.56 0.48 11.70
CA SER A 4 -21.31 1.37 10.55
C SER A 4 -20.12 2.30 10.76
N LEU A 5 -19.98 2.90 11.94
CA LEU A 5 -18.87 3.82 12.24
C LEU A 5 -17.52 3.08 12.26
N ARG A 6 -17.47 1.84 12.77
CA ARG A 6 -16.27 1.00 12.72
C ARG A 6 -15.87 0.62 11.30
N ALA A 7 -16.83 0.28 10.44
CA ALA A 7 -16.57 -0.02 9.04
C ALA A 7 -16.07 1.22 8.29
N LEU A 8 -16.69 2.38 8.53
CA LEU A 8 -16.27 3.66 7.98
C LEU A 8 -14.82 4.01 8.39
N THR A 9 -14.47 3.87 9.67
CA THR A 9 -13.10 4.11 10.14
C THR A 9 -12.10 3.15 9.49
N GLY A 10 -12.49 1.88 9.30
CA GLY A 10 -11.68 0.91 8.56
C GLY A 10 -11.41 1.35 7.13
N LEU A 11 -12.44 1.75 6.39
CA LEU A 11 -12.30 2.23 5.01
C LEU A 11 -11.42 3.49 4.92
N VAL A 12 -11.62 4.46 5.81
CA VAL A 12 -10.80 5.67 5.87
C VAL A 12 -9.33 5.35 6.14
N LEU A 13 -9.04 4.38 7.02
CA LEU A 13 -7.67 3.93 7.26
C LEU A 13 -7.04 3.28 6.03
N LEU A 14 -7.80 2.47 5.27
CA LEU A 14 -7.30 1.86 4.03
C LEU A 14 -6.99 2.95 3.00
N ASP A 15 -7.87 3.93 2.83
CA ASP A 15 -7.65 5.07 1.92
C ASP A 15 -6.39 5.85 2.30
N LEU A 16 -6.18 6.14 3.59
CA LEU A 16 -4.97 6.84 4.05
C LEU A 16 -3.70 6.06 3.73
N ILE A 17 -3.71 4.72 3.86
CA ILE A 17 -2.57 3.88 3.50
C ILE A 17 -2.30 3.93 1.99
N VAL A 18 -3.34 3.86 1.16
CA VAL A 18 -3.20 3.96 -0.31
C VAL A 18 -2.64 5.32 -0.71
N ILE A 19 -3.18 6.41 -0.16
CA ILE A 19 -2.74 7.78 -0.44
C ILE A 19 -1.27 7.97 -0.03
N ALA A 20 -0.89 7.50 1.17
CA ALA A 20 0.49 7.59 1.64
C ALA A 20 1.46 6.80 0.74
N GLY A 21 1.08 5.59 0.32
CA GLY A 21 1.86 4.77 -0.60
C GLY A 21 2.04 5.42 -1.98
N ALA A 22 0.96 5.96 -2.54
CA ALA A 22 1.00 6.67 -3.82
C ALA A 22 1.88 7.93 -3.74
N TRP A 23 1.73 8.72 -2.66
CA TRP A 23 2.55 9.91 -2.42
C TRP A 23 4.04 9.57 -2.36
N TRP A 24 4.40 8.55 -1.58
CA TRP A 24 5.79 8.09 -1.47
C TRP A 24 6.36 7.64 -2.81
N MET A 25 5.58 6.92 -3.62
CA MET A 25 6.01 6.47 -4.95
C MET A 25 6.25 7.63 -5.92
N ILE A 26 5.39 8.65 -5.90
CA ILE A 26 5.55 9.86 -6.72
C ILE A 26 6.83 10.60 -6.33
N GLU A 27 7.11 10.75 -5.04
CA GLU A 27 8.32 11.41 -4.54
C GLU A 27 9.59 10.69 -4.99
N ARG A 28 9.61 9.35 -4.88
CA ARG A 28 10.71 8.51 -5.38
C ARG A 28 10.91 8.63 -6.89
N THR A 29 9.82 8.78 -7.62
CA THR A 29 9.86 8.93 -9.08
C THR A 29 10.39 10.29 -9.50
N ARG A 30 9.96 11.37 -8.83
CA ARG A 30 10.42 12.74 -9.10
C ARG A 30 11.87 12.97 -8.71
N SER A 31 12.32 12.36 -7.61
CA SER A 31 13.72 12.47 -7.15
C SER A 31 14.72 11.73 -8.03
N GLY A 32 14.27 11.00 -9.06
CA GLY A 32 15.15 10.20 -9.90
C GLY A 32 15.77 9.03 -9.14
N ALA A 33 15.21 8.63 -7.98
CA ALA A 33 15.73 7.55 -7.16
C ALA A 33 15.75 6.19 -7.89
N TRP A 34 15.07 6.08 -9.03
CA TRP A 34 15.08 4.92 -9.92
C TRP A 34 16.19 4.94 -10.98
N GLN A 35 16.87 6.07 -11.17
CA GLN A 35 18.00 6.20 -12.08
C GLN A 35 19.28 5.69 -11.40
N SER A 36 19.73 4.52 -11.84
CA SER A 36 21.05 3.99 -11.53
C SER A 36 21.91 4.10 -12.78
N ASN A 37 23.21 4.38 -12.62
CA ASN A 37 24.18 4.33 -13.72
C ASN A 37 24.35 2.91 -14.28
N ASP A 38 23.87 1.89 -13.55
CA ASP A 38 23.75 0.51 -13.97
C ASP A 38 22.26 0.15 -14.23
N PRO A 39 21.88 -0.20 -15.48
CA PRO A 39 20.53 -0.63 -15.84
C PRO A 39 20.03 -1.84 -15.04
N ALA A 40 20.90 -2.79 -14.66
CA ALA A 40 20.50 -3.95 -13.86
C ALA A 40 20.10 -3.54 -12.43
N GLY A 41 20.80 -2.55 -11.86
CA GLY A 41 20.46 -1.92 -10.59
C GLY A 41 19.09 -1.22 -10.62
N SER A 42 18.78 -0.50 -11.70
CA SER A 42 17.46 0.13 -11.88
C SER A 42 16.33 -0.89 -11.94
N ILE A 43 16.49 -1.98 -12.70
CA ILE A 43 15.48 -3.04 -12.81
C ILE A 43 15.22 -3.67 -11.44
N THR A 44 16.29 -3.97 -10.69
CA THR A 44 16.20 -4.56 -9.36
C THR A 44 15.47 -3.63 -8.38
N MET A 45 15.77 -2.33 -8.40
CA MET A 45 15.06 -1.36 -7.55
C MET A 45 13.57 -1.25 -7.89
N VAL A 46 13.22 -1.19 -9.18
CA VAL A 46 11.84 -1.10 -9.62
C VAL A 46 11.06 -2.36 -9.25
N THR A 47 11.59 -3.55 -9.54
CA THR A 47 10.94 -4.82 -9.22
C THR A 47 10.81 -5.05 -7.72
N THR A 48 11.82 -4.72 -6.93
CA THR A 48 11.76 -4.79 -5.45
C THR A 48 10.67 -3.87 -4.90
N THR A 49 10.57 -2.65 -5.44
CA THR A 49 9.55 -1.68 -5.01
C THR A 49 8.15 -2.12 -5.42
N ALA A 50 7.98 -2.62 -6.64
CA ALA A 50 6.72 -3.19 -7.10
C ALA A 50 6.29 -4.37 -6.22
N GLY A 51 7.23 -5.26 -5.86
CA GLY A 51 6.98 -6.37 -4.94
C GLY A 51 6.54 -5.89 -3.55
N MET A 52 7.19 -4.85 -3.00
CA MET A 52 6.77 -4.25 -1.73
C MET A 52 5.36 -3.66 -1.81
N LEU A 53 5.02 -2.95 -2.90
CA LEU A 53 3.69 -2.40 -3.12
C LEU A 53 2.61 -3.49 -3.15
N VAL A 54 2.84 -4.57 -3.89
CA VAL A 54 1.92 -5.72 -3.94
C VAL A 54 1.79 -6.37 -2.56
N GLY A 55 2.88 -6.49 -1.81
CA GLY A 55 2.86 -7.01 -0.44
C GLY A 55 2.03 -6.15 0.52
N VAL A 56 2.17 -4.82 0.45
CA VAL A 56 1.38 -3.87 1.24
C VAL A 56 -0.10 -3.98 0.89
N ILE A 57 -0.46 -3.96 -0.39
CA ILE A 57 -1.85 -4.11 -0.85
C ILE A 57 -2.43 -5.44 -0.35
N SER A 58 -1.67 -6.53 -0.44
CA SER A 58 -2.10 -7.84 0.02
C SER A 58 -2.34 -7.88 1.54
N ALA A 59 -1.46 -7.26 2.34
CA ALA A 59 -1.64 -7.15 3.78
C ALA A 59 -2.87 -6.33 4.17
N VAL A 60 -3.11 -5.22 3.45
CA VAL A 60 -4.29 -4.34 3.59
C VAL A 60 -5.58 -5.11 3.31
N LEU A 61 -5.63 -5.87 2.20
CA LEU A 61 -6.78 -6.69 1.83
C LEU A 61 -7.04 -7.83 2.83
N LEU A 62 -5.99 -8.51 3.29
CA LEU A 62 -6.10 -9.54 4.32
C LEU A 62 -6.61 -8.95 5.63
N PHE A 63 -6.09 -7.79 6.05
CA PHE A 63 -6.55 -7.12 7.25
C PHE A 63 -8.03 -6.73 7.17
N ALA A 64 -8.46 -6.19 6.02
CA ALA A 64 -9.86 -5.90 5.74
C ALA A 64 -10.74 -7.16 5.80
N PHE A 65 -10.27 -8.27 5.21
CA PHE A 65 -10.95 -9.57 5.24
C PHE A 65 -11.10 -10.11 6.67
N PHE A 66 -10.02 -10.10 7.46
CA PHE A 66 -10.06 -10.56 8.86
C PHE A 66 -10.96 -9.68 9.73
N LEU A 67 -10.96 -8.37 9.51
CA LEU A 67 -11.88 -7.45 10.18
C LEU A 67 -13.34 -7.76 9.84
N HIS A 68 -13.64 -8.02 8.56
CA HIS A 68 -14.99 -8.43 8.13
C HIS A 68 -15.40 -9.77 8.74
N ARG A 69 -14.53 -10.79 8.68
CA ARG A 69 -14.79 -12.11 9.26
C ARG A 69 -15.00 -12.06 10.78
N ARG A 70 -14.21 -11.26 11.51
CA ARG A 70 -14.37 -11.06 12.96
C ARG A 70 -15.64 -10.30 13.31
N ALA A 71 -16.19 -9.50 12.40
CA ALA A 71 -17.45 -8.79 12.58
C ALA A 71 -18.69 -9.67 12.37
N GLY A 72 -18.52 -10.97 12.10
CA GLY A 72 -19.60 -11.96 12.01
C GLY A 72 -20.49 -11.81 10.77
N ASN A 73 -19.95 -11.25 9.69
CA ASN A 73 -20.57 -11.31 8.36
C ASN A 73 -19.93 -12.45 7.56
#